data_AF-A0A8H9H854-F1
#
_entry.id   AF-A0A8H9H854-F1
#
_cell.length_a   1.000
_cell.length_b   1.000
_cell.length_c   1.000
_cell.angle_alpha   90.00
_cell.angle_beta   90.00
_cell.angle_gamma   90.00
#
_symmetry.space_group_name_H-M   'P 1'
#
loop_
_entity.id
_entity.type
_entity.pdbx_description
1 polymer ?
#
loop_
_entity_poly.entity_id
_entity_poly.type
_entity_poly.pdbx_seq_one_letter_code
_entity_poly.pdbx_strand_id
1 'polypeptide(L)'
;MPSSAETGPRGVARYDDLIRAASCESPWRHDGVGGRVYLPDLDLLGSILTIPVSESASTQTGLLGKGLDAWFAHEFRRAGFDPDSVWPRASDPRVLPTDLKALLERLPTALRNDLTARLLRLRAVAPQDASILGRAYTKQVDVVMSSWSTGPELLLSTKSQSSSFGKNLPNRFEEAYGDAGNLRARYPWPPWDSPSRCPRRSTPSPASWSGRST
;
A
#
# COMPACT_ATOMS: atom_id res chain seq x y z
N MET A 1 -5.92 13.53 40.62
CA MET A 1 -6.88 13.50 39.50
C MET A 1 -6.09 13.30 38.23
N PRO A 2 -5.99 12.08 37.69
CA PRO A 2 -5.31 11.87 36.41
C PRO A 2 -6.16 12.50 35.30
N SER A 3 -5.49 13.28 34.45
CA SER A 3 -6.05 13.99 33.32
C SER A 3 -6.65 13.01 32.31
N SER A 4 -7.95 13.13 32.05
CA SER A 4 -8.70 12.39 31.02
C SER A 4 -8.30 12.80 29.60
N ALA A 5 -7.08 12.46 29.19
CA ALA A 5 -6.63 12.62 27.81
C ALA A 5 -6.24 11.23 27.28
N GLU A 6 -7.21 10.45 26.76
CA GLU A 6 -7.00 9.35 25.81
C GLU A 6 -8.28 8.53 25.60
N THR A 7 -9.17 8.89 24.65
CA THR A 7 -10.21 7.94 24.20
C THR A 7 -10.86 8.33 22.86
N GLY A 8 -10.05 8.69 21.86
CA GLY A 8 -10.50 8.69 20.45
C GLY A 8 -9.89 7.49 19.71
N PRO A 9 -10.54 6.91 18.70
CA PRO A 9 -9.99 5.78 17.96
C PRO A 9 -8.67 6.23 17.30
N ARG A 10 -7.55 5.61 17.68
CA ARG A 10 -6.22 5.90 17.09
C ARG A 10 -6.08 5.37 15.65
N GLY A 11 -7.17 5.18 14.92
CA GLY A 11 -7.18 4.62 13.56
C GLY A 11 -6.29 3.37 13.45
N VAL A 12 -5.49 3.32 12.39
CA VAL A 12 -4.48 2.26 12.14
C VAL A 12 -3.46 2.14 13.28
N ALA A 13 -3.16 3.23 14.00
CA ALA A 13 -2.14 3.22 15.06
C ALA A 13 -2.50 2.32 16.26
N ARG A 14 -3.76 1.88 16.38
CA ARG A 14 -4.16 0.83 17.35
C ARG A 14 -3.43 -0.50 17.12
N TYR A 15 -2.98 -0.75 15.90
CA TYR A 15 -2.36 -2.00 15.49
C TYR A 15 -0.83 -1.93 15.40
N ASP A 16 -0.22 -0.77 15.67
CA ASP A 16 1.21 -0.54 15.45
C ASP A 16 2.11 -1.51 16.22
N ASP A 17 1.78 -1.82 17.47
CA ASP A 17 2.60 -2.70 18.29
C ASP A 17 2.56 -4.15 17.77
N LEU A 18 1.38 -4.60 17.29
CA LEU A 18 1.25 -5.91 16.65
C LEU A 18 2.01 -5.96 15.32
N ILE A 19 1.85 -4.94 14.47
CA ILE A 19 2.55 -4.87 13.18
C ILE A 19 4.07 -4.78 13.37
N ARG A 20 4.54 -4.06 14.39
CA ARG A 20 5.97 -3.94 14.70
C ARG A 20 6.57 -5.24 15.22
N ALA A 21 5.80 -6.03 15.96
CA ALA A 21 6.22 -7.32 16.48
C ALA A 21 6.12 -8.46 15.45
N ALA A 22 5.33 -8.26 14.38
CA ALA A 22 5.10 -9.27 13.35
C ALA A 22 6.35 -9.60 12.54
N SER A 23 6.34 -10.80 11.94
CA SER A 23 7.43 -11.22 11.06
C SER A 23 7.49 -10.38 9.79
N CYS A 24 8.71 -9.99 9.41
CA CYS A 24 9.01 -9.37 8.11
C CYS A 24 9.51 -10.39 7.08
N GLU A 25 9.46 -11.69 7.38
CA GLU A 25 9.87 -12.73 6.43
C GLU A 25 8.92 -12.76 5.22
N SER A 26 9.52 -13.01 4.06
CA SER A 26 8.78 -13.22 2.81
C SER A 26 7.68 -14.28 2.98
N PRO A 27 6.44 -14.03 2.53
CA PRO A 27 5.35 -14.99 2.59
C PRO A 27 5.49 -16.05 1.50
N TRP A 28 6.36 -15.83 0.51
CA TRP A 28 6.60 -16.77 -0.56
C TRP A 28 7.49 -17.91 -0.09
N ARG A 29 6.95 -19.14 -0.09
CA ARG A 29 7.71 -20.37 0.15
C ARG A 29 7.88 -21.15 -1.14
N HIS A 30 9.00 -21.84 -1.28
CA HIS A 30 9.21 -22.80 -2.36
C HIS A 30 8.41 -24.07 -2.09
N ASP A 31 7.74 -24.59 -3.11
CA ASP A 31 6.95 -25.83 -3.03
C ASP A 31 7.78 -27.10 -3.24
N GLY A 32 9.11 -26.97 -3.42
CA GLY A 32 10.03 -28.08 -3.68
C GLY A 32 10.03 -28.60 -5.13
N VAL A 33 9.09 -28.15 -5.97
CA VAL A 33 8.94 -28.56 -7.39
C VAL A 33 9.28 -27.40 -8.34
N GLY A 34 9.67 -26.24 -7.79
CA GLY A 34 10.08 -25.06 -8.54
C GLY A 34 9.03 -23.96 -8.59
N GLY A 35 7.84 -24.18 -8.03
CA GLY A 35 6.82 -23.16 -7.82
C GLY A 35 6.99 -22.41 -6.51
N ARG A 36 6.14 -21.39 -6.32
CA ARG A 36 6.05 -20.60 -5.09
C ARG A 36 4.62 -20.60 -4.59
N VAL A 37 4.47 -20.76 -3.28
CA VAL A 37 3.19 -20.68 -2.57
C VAL A 37 3.21 -19.46 -1.66
N TYR A 38 2.13 -18.70 -1.68
CA TYR A 38 1.93 -17.58 -0.76
C TYR A 38 1.38 -18.09 0.57
N LEU A 39 2.11 -17.85 1.67
CA LEU A 39 1.68 -18.18 3.02
C LEU A 39 1.37 -16.88 3.81
N PRO A 40 0.07 -16.52 3.96
CA PRO A 40 -0.31 -15.35 4.73
C PRO A 40 -0.01 -15.52 6.22
N ASP A 41 0.31 -14.42 6.91
CA ASP A 41 0.42 -14.43 8.38
C ASP A 41 -0.98 -14.37 9.02
N LEU A 42 -1.60 -15.55 9.13
CA LEU A 42 -2.94 -15.70 9.70
C LEU A 42 -2.95 -15.53 11.23
N ASP A 43 -1.82 -15.76 11.90
CA ASP A 43 -1.71 -15.58 13.35
C ASP A 43 -1.72 -14.09 13.71
N LEU A 44 -1.02 -13.27 12.92
CA LEU A 44 -1.13 -11.81 13.00
C LEU A 44 -2.55 -11.35 12.70
N LEU A 45 -3.20 -11.90 11.66
CA LEU A 45 -4.58 -11.56 11.34
C LEU A 45 -5.51 -11.87 12.53
N GLY A 46 -5.38 -13.05 13.14
CA GLY A 46 -6.14 -13.42 14.34
C GLY A 46 -5.92 -12.45 15.51
N SER A 47 -4.67 -12.04 15.72
CA SER A 47 -4.31 -11.06 16.77
C SER A 47 -4.94 -9.68 16.50
N ILE A 48 -4.90 -9.22 15.26
CA ILE A 48 -5.53 -7.96 14.83
C ILE A 48 -7.04 -8.01 15.03
N LEU A 49 -7.69 -9.12 14.64
CA LEU A 49 -9.14 -9.29 14.78
C LEU A 49 -9.58 -9.43 16.24
N THR A 50 -8.69 -9.80 17.15
CA THR A 50 -9.00 -9.91 18.58
C THR A 50 -9.28 -8.54 19.21
N ILE A 51 -8.60 -7.48 18.77
CA ILE A 51 -8.79 -6.11 19.30
C ILE A 51 -10.24 -5.61 19.13
N PRO A 52 -10.82 -5.53 17.91
CA PRO A 52 -12.19 -5.05 17.76
C PRO A 52 -13.21 -5.96 18.46
N VAL A 53 -12.94 -7.27 18.56
CA VAL A 53 -13.83 -8.20 19.27
C VAL A 53 -13.80 -7.97 20.77
N SER A 54 -12.61 -7.83 21.38
CA SER A 54 -12.47 -7.61 22.82
C SER A 54 -13.01 -6.24 23.25
N GLU A 55 -12.91 -5.24 22.38
CA GLU A 55 -13.47 -3.90 22.58
C GLU A 55 -14.99 -3.82 22.27
N SER A 56 -15.63 -4.92 21.87
CA SER A 56 -17.04 -4.93 21.44
C SER A 56 -17.34 -3.86 20.37
N ALA A 57 -16.38 -3.64 19.46
CA ALA A 57 -16.45 -2.59 18.47
C ALA A 57 -17.59 -2.84 17.48
N SER A 58 -18.47 -1.85 17.31
CA SER A 58 -19.54 -1.93 16.30
C SER A 58 -18.97 -1.73 14.89
N THR A 59 -19.72 -2.16 13.87
CA THR A 59 -19.35 -1.93 12.46
C THR A 59 -19.18 -0.45 12.12
N GLN A 60 -19.81 0.45 12.87
CA GLN A 60 -19.71 1.90 12.67
C GLN A 60 -18.39 2.49 13.19
N THR A 61 -17.67 1.79 14.06
CA THR A 61 -16.39 2.27 14.60
C THR A 61 -15.27 2.25 13.55
N GLY A 62 -15.42 1.47 12.47
CA GLY A 62 -14.39 1.28 11.44
C GLY A 62 -13.15 0.53 11.91
N LEU A 63 -13.06 0.13 13.19
CA LEU A 63 -11.86 -0.46 13.79
C LEU A 63 -11.47 -1.76 13.09
N LEU A 64 -12.45 -2.63 12.83
CA LEU A 64 -12.27 -3.87 12.07
C LEU A 64 -11.68 -3.61 10.67
N GLY A 65 -12.23 -2.64 9.94
CA GLY A 65 -11.75 -2.27 8.61
C GLY A 65 -10.29 -1.81 8.65
N LYS A 66 -9.99 -0.85 9.54
CA LYS A 66 -8.62 -0.34 9.72
C LYS A 66 -7.61 -1.42 10.14
N GLY A 67 -8.06 -2.45 10.86
CA GLY A 67 -7.24 -3.61 11.20
C GLY A 67 -6.90 -4.46 9.98
N LEU A 68 -7.89 -4.74 9.14
CA LEU A 68 -7.68 -5.43 7.86
C LEU A 68 -6.76 -4.62 6.94
N ASP A 69 -6.94 -3.31 6.86
CA ASP A 69 -6.11 -2.43 6.05
C ASP A 69 -4.65 -2.47 6.50
N ALA A 70 -4.41 -2.45 7.82
CA ALA A 70 -3.08 -2.58 8.40
C ALA A 70 -2.44 -3.94 8.08
N TRP A 71 -3.22 -5.03 8.16
CA TRP A 71 -2.76 -6.37 7.82
C TRP A 71 -2.42 -6.50 6.33
N PHE A 72 -3.31 -6.06 5.43
CA PHE A 72 -3.04 -6.10 3.99
C PHE A 72 -1.81 -5.27 3.61
N ALA A 73 -1.67 -4.06 4.17
CA ALA A 73 -0.49 -3.24 3.94
C ALA A 73 0.79 -3.94 4.43
N HIS A 74 0.74 -4.65 5.57
CA HIS A 74 1.87 -5.45 6.07
C HIS A 74 2.19 -6.63 5.15
N GLU A 75 1.18 -7.36 4.70
CA GLU A 75 1.32 -8.50 3.78
C GLU A 75 1.95 -8.07 2.45
N PHE A 76 1.57 -6.92 1.88
CA PHE A 76 2.24 -6.39 0.70
C PHE A 76 3.72 -6.09 0.95
N ARG A 77 4.07 -5.51 2.10
CA ARG A 77 5.50 -5.30 2.44
C ARG A 77 6.25 -6.61 2.57
N ARG A 78 5.68 -7.60 3.26
CA ARG A 78 6.25 -8.95 3.36
C ARG A 78 6.42 -9.57 1.97
N ALA A 79 5.46 -9.37 1.05
CA ALA A 79 5.51 -9.88 -0.31
C ALA A 79 6.62 -9.26 -1.18
N GLY A 80 7.32 -8.22 -0.69
CA GLY A 80 8.46 -7.60 -1.34
C GLY A 80 8.18 -6.25 -1.98
N PHE A 81 7.00 -5.66 -1.77
CA PHE A 81 6.72 -4.29 -2.21
C PHE A 81 7.45 -3.27 -1.35
N ASP A 82 7.83 -2.13 -1.95
CA ASP A 82 8.51 -1.05 -1.23
C ASP A 82 7.66 -0.59 -0.03
N PRO A 83 8.22 -0.55 1.19
CA PRO A 83 7.47 -0.22 2.41
C PRO A 83 6.72 1.11 2.37
N ASP A 84 7.20 2.07 1.59
CA ASP A 84 6.69 3.43 1.50
C ASP A 84 5.92 3.69 0.21
N SER A 85 5.94 2.76 -0.77
CA SER A 85 4.97 2.78 -1.87
C SER A 85 3.62 2.18 -1.47
N VAL A 86 3.58 1.38 -0.39
CA VAL A 86 2.36 0.80 0.19
C VAL A 86 1.83 1.67 1.33
N TRP A 87 0.62 2.21 1.18
CA TRP A 87 -0.09 2.96 2.23
C TRP A 87 -1.33 2.20 2.72
N PRO A 88 -1.67 2.27 4.02
CA PRO A 88 -1.03 3.06 5.07
C PRO A 88 0.32 2.46 5.51
N ARG A 89 1.31 3.32 5.77
CA ARG A 89 2.63 2.96 6.32
C ARG A 89 2.51 2.30 7.70
N ALA A 90 3.48 1.46 8.04
CA ALA A 90 3.57 0.77 9.33
C ALA A 90 3.75 1.73 10.52
N SER A 91 4.21 2.95 10.26
CA SER A 91 4.31 4.02 11.24
C SER A 91 3.95 5.35 10.61
N ASP A 92 3.65 6.34 11.45
CA ASP A 92 3.37 7.68 10.96
C ASP A 92 4.60 8.34 10.30
N PRO A 93 4.39 9.22 9.31
CA PRO A 93 3.11 9.51 8.65
C PRO A 93 2.56 8.31 7.84
N ARG A 94 1.25 8.02 7.91
CA ARG A 94 0.64 6.86 7.21
C ARG A 94 0.65 6.97 5.69
N VAL A 95 0.55 8.18 5.17
CA VAL A 95 0.70 8.45 3.74
C VAL A 95 1.89 9.37 3.58
N LEU A 96 2.89 8.91 2.83
CA LEU A 96 4.06 9.69 2.48
C LEU A 96 4.56 9.26 1.10
N PRO A 97 4.54 10.16 0.10
CA PRO A 97 5.15 9.90 -1.20
C PRO A 97 6.60 9.43 -1.09
N THR A 98 6.96 8.41 -1.87
CA THR A 98 8.32 7.84 -1.91
C THR A 98 9.38 8.90 -2.19
N ASP A 99 9.08 9.90 -3.03
CA ASP A 99 9.98 11.02 -3.34
C ASP A 99 10.27 11.92 -2.13
N LEU A 100 9.25 12.17 -1.29
CA LEU A 100 9.45 12.95 -0.05
C LEU A 100 10.28 12.17 0.95
N LYS A 101 10.10 10.85 1.06
CA LYS A 101 10.98 10.01 1.86
C LYS A 101 12.42 10.06 1.33
N ALA A 102 12.60 9.89 0.03
CA ALA A 102 13.92 9.91 -0.62
C ALA A 102 14.63 11.26 -0.43
N LEU A 103 13.88 12.37 -0.38
CA LEU A 103 14.39 13.68 0.00
C LEU A 103 14.83 13.70 1.47
N LEU A 104 13.96 13.31 2.40
CA LEU A 104 14.26 13.28 3.84
C LEU A 104 15.52 12.47 4.15
N GLU A 105 15.71 11.34 3.47
CA GLU A 105 16.88 10.47 3.61
C GLU A 105 18.20 11.09 3.15
N ARG A 106 18.14 12.13 2.31
CA ARG A 106 19.31 12.89 1.85
C ARG A 106 19.59 14.15 2.68
N LEU A 107 18.67 14.53 3.57
CA LEU A 107 18.85 15.70 4.43
C LEU A 107 19.73 15.37 5.65
N PRO A 108 20.48 16.37 6.17
CA PRO A 108 21.19 16.27 7.44
C PRO A 108 20.23 15.88 8.58
N THR A 109 20.72 15.09 9.53
CA THR A 109 19.90 14.50 10.61
C THR A 109 19.08 15.52 11.38
N ALA A 110 19.65 16.68 11.71
CA ALA A 110 18.94 17.73 12.44
C ALA A 110 17.73 18.27 11.64
N LEU A 111 17.92 18.54 10.35
CA LEU A 111 16.85 19.03 9.48
C LEU A 111 15.81 17.96 9.18
N ARG A 112 16.25 16.71 8.99
CA ARG A 112 15.36 15.55 8.83
C ARG A 112 14.43 15.43 10.04
N ASN A 113 14.97 15.45 11.24
CA ASN A 113 14.19 15.28 12.47
C ASN A 113 13.17 16.42 12.65
N ASP A 114 13.57 17.67 12.41
CA ASP A 114 12.65 18.82 12.47
C ASP A 114 11.52 18.69 11.43
N LEU A 115 11.85 18.38 10.18
CA LEU A 115 10.86 18.20 9.12
C LEU A 115 9.93 17.01 9.37
N THR A 116 10.45 15.87 9.83
CA THR A 116 9.62 14.71 10.19
C THR A 116 8.63 15.07 11.31
N ALA A 117 9.07 15.79 12.34
CA ALA A 117 8.19 16.26 13.41
C ALA A 117 7.09 17.19 12.90
N ARG A 118 7.41 18.06 11.93
CA ARG A 118 6.43 18.95 11.27
C ARG A 118 5.46 18.17 10.38
N LEU A 119 5.93 17.18 9.62
CA LEU A 119 5.11 16.37 8.72
C LEU A 119 3.97 15.65 9.46
N LEU A 120 4.20 15.21 10.70
CA LEU A 120 3.16 14.61 11.53
C LEU A 120 1.96 15.55 11.79
N ARG A 121 2.18 16.86 11.72
CA ARG A 121 1.17 17.90 11.93
C ARG A 121 0.62 18.45 10.61
N LEU A 122 1.36 18.30 9.50
CA LEU A 122 1.02 18.82 8.18
C LEU A 122 0.17 17.84 7.37
N ARG A 123 -1.13 17.77 7.68
CA ARG A 123 -2.09 16.88 7.01
C ARG A 123 -2.22 17.10 5.50
N ALA A 124 -1.91 18.29 5.01
CA ALA A 124 -1.95 18.61 3.57
C ALA A 124 -0.87 17.86 2.76
N VAL A 125 0.25 17.49 3.39
CA VAL A 125 1.38 16.80 2.74
C VAL A 125 1.42 15.33 3.16
N ALA A 126 1.12 15.05 4.42
CA ALA A 126 1.15 13.73 5.02
C ALA A 126 -0.20 13.41 5.71
N PRO A 127 -1.25 13.09 4.93
CA PRO A 127 -2.54 12.73 5.48
C PRO A 127 -2.50 11.37 6.20
N GLN A 128 -3.56 11.08 6.96
CA GLN A 128 -3.72 9.78 7.64
C GLN A 128 -4.35 8.73 6.72
N ASP A 129 -5.26 9.17 5.86
CA ASP A 129 -5.96 8.32 4.90
C ASP A 129 -5.51 8.69 3.49
N ALA A 130 -5.33 7.68 2.65
CA ALA A 130 -5.00 7.89 1.26
C ALA A 130 -6.25 8.28 0.48
N SER A 131 -6.12 9.28 -0.39
CA SER A 131 -7.22 9.70 -1.26
C SER A 131 -6.76 9.82 -2.71
N ILE A 132 -7.51 9.23 -3.62
CA ILE A 132 -7.27 9.27 -5.06
C ILE A 132 -8.39 10.05 -5.73
N LEU A 133 -8.01 10.93 -6.66
CA LEU A 133 -8.98 11.68 -7.46
C LEU A 133 -9.63 10.74 -8.49
N GLY A 134 -10.91 10.43 -8.29
CA GLY A 134 -11.73 9.73 -9.27
C GLY A 134 -12.17 10.66 -10.42
N ARG A 135 -13.07 10.17 -11.29
CA ARG A 135 -13.55 10.98 -12.42
C ARG A 135 -14.29 12.24 -11.99
N ALA A 136 -15.22 12.11 -11.05
CA ALA A 136 -16.05 13.22 -10.56
C ALA A 136 -15.77 13.61 -9.10
N TYR A 137 -15.24 12.68 -8.29
CA TYR A 137 -15.07 12.87 -6.84
C TYR A 137 -13.76 12.25 -6.35
N THR A 138 -13.19 12.84 -5.31
CA THR A 138 -12.09 12.25 -4.54
C THR A 138 -12.60 11.07 -3.73
N LYS A 139 -11.87 9.96 -3.77
CA LYS A 139 -12.19 8.73 -3.05
C LYS A 139 -11.12 8.43 -2.04
N GLN A 140 -11.53 8.13 -0.81
CA GLN A 140 -10.63 7.54 0.17
C GLN A 140 -10.43 6.06 -0.16
N VAL A 141 -9.20 5.60 -0.05
CA VAL A 141 -8.81 4.22 -0.36
C VAL A 141 -8.18 3.63 0.88
N ASP A 142 -8.54 2.38 1.16
CA ASP A 142 -8.15 1.69 2.38
C ASP A 142 -6.68 1.27 2.33
N VAL A 143 -6.28 0.58 1.26
CA VAL A 143 -4.86 0.27 0.97
C VAL A 143 -4.54 0.64 -0.48
N VAL A 144 -3.45 1.35 -0.70
CA VAL A 144 -3.01 1.78 -2.03
C VAL A 144 -1.52 1.55 -2.22
N MET A 145 -1.15 1.15 -3.43
CA MET A 145 0.19 1.27 -3.95
C MET A 145 0.24 2.36 -5.01
N SER A 146 1.10 3.35 -4.80
CA SER A 146 1.25 4.44 -5.77
C SER A 146 2.65 5.01 -5.74
N SER A 147 3.11 5.49 -6.89
CA SER A 147 4.31 6.31 -7.03
C SER A 147 4.00 7.56 -7.87
N TRP A 148 4.83 8.59 -7.76
CA TRP A 148 4.68 9.79 -8.59
C TRP A 148 4.89 9.50 -10.09
N SER A 149 5.79 8.57 -10.42
CA SER A 149 6.17 8.27 -11.81
C SER A 149 5.15 7.40 -12.55
N THR A 150 4.42 6.54 -11.84
CA THR A 150 3.47 5.58 -12.41
C THR A 150 2.01 5.88 -12.07
N GLY A 151 1.74 6.68 -11.04
CA GLY A 151 0.40 6.91 -10.51
C GLY A 151 -0.06 5.79 -9.55
N PRO A 152 -1.37 5.62 -9.33
CA PRO A 152 -1.91 4.52 -8.54
C PRO A 152 -1.83 3.21 -9.33
N GLU A 153 -1.13 2.22 -8.76
CA GLU A 153 -0.91 0.90 -9.38
C GLU A 153 -1.89 -0.15 -8.86
N LEU A 154 -2.19 -0.10 -7.56
CA LEU A 154 -3.13 -1.00 -6.89
C LEU A 154 -3.98 -0.20 -5.90
N LEU A 155 -5.29 -0.40 -5.95
CA LEU A 155 -6.23 0.11 -4.95
C LEU A 155 -7.01 -1.08 -4.40
N LEU A 156 -6.96 -1.25 -3.09
CA LEU A 156 -7.71 -2.24 -2.35
C LEU A 156 -8.66 -1.51 -1.42
N SER A 157 -9.94 -1.88 -1.49
CA SER A 157 -10.93 -1.43 -0.52
C SER A 157 -11.48 -2.62 0.25
N THR A 158 -11.50 -2.51 1.57
CA THR A 158 -12.06 -3.52 2.46
C THR A 158 -13.43 -3.04 2.94
N LYS A 159 -14.48 -3.85 2.72
CA LYS A 159 -15.82 -3.56 3.25
C LYS A 159 -16.34 -4.76 4.02
N SER A 160 -16.51 -4.61 5.33
CA SER A 160 -17.13 -5.63 6.17
C SER A 160 -18.66 -5.65 5.96
N GLN A 161 -19.24 -6.85 5.90
CA GLN A 161 -20.69 -7.04 5.72
C GLN A 161 -21.24 -7.97 6.78
N SER A 162 -21.59 -7.42 7.93
CA SER A 162 -22.04 -8.21 9.08
C SER A 162 -23.52 -8.62 9.01
N SER A 163 -24.36 -7.99 8.16
CA SER A 163 -25.81 -8.22 8.24
C SER A 163 -26.62 -8.18 6.92
N SER A 164 -26.03 -7.99 5.72
CA SER A 164 -26.85 -7.82 4.49
C SER A 164 -26.13 -8.10 3.16
N PHE A 165 -25.39 -9.21 3.06
CA PHE A 165 -24.60 -9.53 1.86
C PHE A 165 -25.40 -9.66 0.56
N GLY A 166 -26.49 -10.42 0.57
CA GLY A 166 -27.28 -10.68 -0.64
C GLY A 166 -28.08 -9.48 -1.17
N LYS A 167 -28.56 -8.59 -0.28
CA LYS A 167 -29.47 -7.50 -0.67
C LYS A 167 -28.78 -6.34 -1.39
N ASN A 168 -27.47 -6.18 -1.20
CA ASN A 168 -26.72 -5.05 -1.73
C ASN A 168 -25.75 -5.43 -2.86
N LEU A 169 -25.63 -6.72 -3.20
CA LEU A 169 -24.61 -7.21 -4.13
C LEU A 169 -24.63 -6.53 -5.51
N PRO A 170 -25.81 -6.33 -6.17
CA PRO A 170 -25.86 -5.69 -7.49
C PRO A 170 -25.37 -4.24 -7.48
N ASN A 171 -25.84 -3.44 -6.52
CA ASN A 171 -25.42 -2.05 -6.34
C ASN A 171 -23.91 -1.93 -6.07
N ARG A 172 -23.33 -2.92 -5.37
CA ARG A 172 -21.89 -2.96 -5.08
C ARG A 172 -21.04 -3.37 -6.28
N PHE A 173 -21.54 -4.28 -7.09
CA PHE A 173 -20.88 -4.63 -8.35
C PHE A 173 -20.84 -3.41 -9.28
N GLU A 174 -21.93 -2.66 -9.37
CA GLU A 174 -22.02 -1.44 -10.16
C GLU A 174 -21.07 -0.34 -9.64
N GLU A 175 -20.97 -0.16 -8.32
CA GLU A 175 -19.99 0.75 -7.69
C GLU A 175 -18.55 0.34 -8.07
N ALA A 176 -18.18 -0.93 -7.86
CA ALA A 176 -16.83 -1.41 -8.17
C ALA A 176 -16.50 -1.31 -9.67
N TYR A 177 -17.47 -1.58 -10.55
CA TYR A 177 -17.29 -1.43 -11.99
C TYR A 177 -17.13 0.03 -12.40
N GLY A 178 -17.89 0.94 -11.79
CA GLY A 178 -17.73 2.39 -11.97
C GLY A 178 -16.36 2.88 -11.51
N ASP A 179 -15.83 2.32 -10.42
CA ASP A 179 -14.51 2.62 -9.88
C ASP A 179 -13.42 2.18 -10.86
N ALA A 180 -13.50 0.94 -11.33
CA ALA A 180 -12.59 0.41 -12.34
C ALA A 180 -12.65 1.21 -13.65
N GLY A 181 -13.84 1.60 -14.11
CA GLY A 181 -14.02 2.44 -15.29
C GLY A 181 -13.38 3.82 -15.16
N ASN A 182 -13.54 4.45 -13.98
CA ASN A 182 -12.94 5.75 -13.69
C ASN A 182 -11.41 5.70 -13.66
N LEU A 183 -10.83 4.60 -13.17
CA LEU A 183 -9.38 4.39 -13.12
C LEU A 183 -8.82 4.11 -14.51
N ARG A 184 -9.41 3.16 -15.25
CA ARG A 184 -8.98 2.79 -16.61
C ARG A 184 -8.97 3.98 -17.57
N ALA A 185 -9.95 4.88 -17.46
CA ALA A 185 -10.02 6.06 -18.32
C ALA A 185 -8.91 7.09 -18.06
N ARG A 186 -8.32 7.10 -16.85
CA ARG A 186 -7.28 8.07 -16.44
C ARG A 186 -5.87 7.50 -16.50
N TYR A 187 -5.72 6.22 -16.19
CA TYR A 187 -4.45 5.49 -16.24
C TYR A 187 -4.57 4.32 -17.23
N PRO A 188 -4.59 4.62 -18.54
CA PRO A 188 -4.65 3.57 -19.54
C PRO A 188 -3.39 2.72 -19.45
N TRP A 189 -3.52 1.49 -18.93
CA TRP A 189 -2.48 0.49 -19.07
C TRP A 189 -2.26 0.24 -20.56
N PRO A 190 -1.02 0.22 -21.07
CA PRO A 190 -0.78 -0.16 -22.46
C PRO A 190 -1.36 -1.55 -22.69
N PRO A 191 -2.08 -1.83 -23.79
CA PRO A 191 -2.64 -3.15 -24.03
C PRO A 191 -1.53 -4.19 -23.92
N TRP A 192 -1.79 -5.24 -23.14
CA TRP A 192 -0.89 -6.39 -22.92
C TRP A 192 -0.49 -7.08 -24.25
N ASP A 193 -1.26 -6.82 -25.30
CA ASP A 193 -1.06 -7.27 -26.70
C ASP A 193 -0.18 -6.34 -27.55
N SER A 194 0.52 -5.37 -26.95
CA SER A 194 1.51 -4.59 -27.70
C SER A 194 2.76 -5.46 -27.87
N PRO A 195 3.13 -5.91 -29.09
CA PRO A 195 4.45 -6.49 -29.28
C PRO A 195 5.45 -5.37 -29.03
N SER A 196 5.99 -5.34 -27.81
CA SER A 196 7.06 -4.44 -27.43
C SER A 196 8.19 -4.66 -28.41
N ARG A 197 8.36 -3.69 -29.32
CA ARG A 197 9.60 -3.48 -30.06
C ARG A 197 10.67 -3.28 -28.99
N CYS A 198 11.29 -4.38 -28.60
CA CYS A 198 12.58 -4.38 -27.96
C CYS A 198 13.50 -3.61 -28.93
N PRO A 199 14.10 -2.47 -28.55
CA PRO A 199 15.14 -1.89 -29.37
C PRO A 199 16.26 -2.93 -29.38
N ARG A 200 16.44 -3.61 -30.51
CA ARG A 200 17.60 -4.47 -30.73
C ARG A 200 18.81 -3.61 -30.40
N ARG A 201 19.56 -3.99 -29.36
CA ARG A 201 20.95 -3.55 -29.20
C ARG A 201 21.60 -3.80 -30.56
N SER A 202 22.00 -2.73 -31.23
CA SER A 202 22.99 -2.85 -32.30
C SER A 202 24.19 -3.53 -31.66
N THR A 203 24.44 -4.77 -32.07
CA THR A 203 25.73 -5.42 -31.87
C THR A 203 26.80 -4.48 -32.44
N PRO A 204 27.83 -4.09 -31.68
CA PRO A 204 28.95 -3.41 -32.28
C PRO A 204 29.56 -4.37 -33.30
N SER A 205 29.66 -3.89 -34.55
CA SER A 205 30.35 -4.59 -35.63
C SER A 205 31.77 -4.92 -35.17
N PRO A 206 32.28 -6.15 -35.35
CA PRO A 206 33.66 -6.44 -35.03
C PRO A 206 34.55 -5.63 -35.98
N ALA A 207 35.23 -4.63 -35.44
CA ALA A 207 36.31 -3.94 -36.13
C ALA A 207 37.33 -5.00 -36.55
N SER A 208 37.52 -5.12 -37.86
CA SER A 208 38.53 -5.96 -38.49
C SER A 208 39.92 -5.49 -38.05
N TRP A 209 40.48 -6.12 -37.02
CA TRP A 209 41.91 -6.12 -36.76
C TRP A 209 42.52 -7.28 -37.55
N SER A 210 42.87 -7.02 -38.80
CA SER A 210 43.86 -7.82 -39.53
C SER A 210 45.07 -6.93 -39.79
N GLY A 211 45.98 -6.91 -38.81
CA GLY A 211 47.36 -6.54 -39.07
C GLY A 211 47.95 -7.56 -40.03
N ARG A 212 48.47 -7.08 -41.15
CA ARG A 212 49.41 -7.85 -41.97
C ARG A 212 50.81 -7.39 -41.56
N SER A 213 51.58 -8.40 -41.22
CA SER A 213 52.97 -8.46 -40.80
C SER A 213 53.94 -7.65 -41.67
N THR A 214 55.02 -7.22 -41.04
CA THR A 214 56.34 -7.75 -41.43
C THR A 214 56.67 -8.91 -40.52
#